data_AF-A0A964DCS3-F1
#
_entry.id   AF-A0A964DCS3-F1
#
_cell.length_a   1.000
_cell.length_b   1.000
_cell.length_c   1.000
_cell.angle_alpha   90.00
_cell.angle_beta   90.00
_cell.angle_gamma   90.00
#
_symmetry.space_group_name_H-M   'P 1'
#
loop_
_entity.id
_entity.type
_entity.pdbx_description
1 polymer ?
#
loop_
_entity_poly.entity_id
_entity_poly.type
_entity_poly.pdbx_seq_one_letter_code
_entity_poly.pdbx_strand_id
1 'polypeptide(L)'
;MAQNVYSWEYIHRFFPSEKVEQLRKQIIEEWKSDKFNDREIWERYGMSENAFYDLIKRYSEENENGLKDKSKKPKNPHHKLEIDDIKNIIQKAQNEQERIKSHQSEF
;
A
#
# COMPACT_ATOMS: atom_id res chain seq x y z
N MET A 1 -8.80 -12.43 -2.52
CA MET A 1 -8.42 -11.18 -1.82
C MET A 1 -7.22 -10.59 -2.54
N ALA A 2 -7.25 -9.29 -2.88
CA ALA A 2 -6.17 -8.66 -3.65
C ALA A 2 -4.88 -8.58 -2.79
N GLN A 3 -3.84 -9.30 -3.21
CA GLN A 3 -2.47 -9.00 -2.81
C GLN A 3 -2.06 -7.72 -3.52
N ASN A 4 -1.47 -6.78 -2.80
CA ASN A 4 -0.97 -5.57 -3.42
C ASN A 4 0.25 -5.97 -4.28
N VAL A 5 0.19 -5.71 -5.59
CA VAL A 5 1.21 -6.16 -6.56
C VAL A 5 2.53 -5.39 -6.40
N TYR A 6 2.52 -4.29 -5.65
CA TYR A 6 3.65 -3.37 -5.47
C TYR A 6 4.20 -3.42 -4.05
N SER A 7 5.52 -3.39 -3.93
CA SER A 7 6.19 -3.23 -2.63
C SER A 7 5.87 -1.86 -2.03
N TRP A 8 5.87 -1.77 -0.70
CA TRP A 8 5.59 -0.54 0.03
C TRP A 8 6.51 0.62 -0.38
N GLU A 9 7.79 0.31 -0.65
CA GLU A 9 8.76 1.31 -1.16
C GLU A 9 8.35 1.87 -2.52
N TYR A 10 7.83 1.04 -3.42
CA TYR A 10 7.34 1.46 -4.73
C TYR A 10 6.12 2.37 -4.58
N ILE A 11 5.18 1.98 -3.71
CA ILE A 11 3.98 2.76 -3.40
C ILE A 11 4.39 4.14 -2.88
N HIS A 12 5.29 4.19 -1.90
CA HIS A 12 5.76 5.45 -1.32
C HIS A 12 6.45 6.38 -2.34
N ARG A 13 7.16 5.79 -3.30
CA ARG A 13 7.96 6.53 -4.29
C ARG A 13 7.11 7.10 -5.42
N PHE A 14 6.15 6.33 -5.92
CA PHE A 14 5.42 6.67 -7.14
C PHE A 14 3.99 7.15 -6.91
N PHE A 15 3.37 6.81 -5.77
CA PHE A 15 1.97 7.19 -5.52
C PHE A 15 1.89 8.57 -4.84
N PRO A 16 0.80 9.33 -5.12
CA PRO A 16 0.52 10.59 -4.43
C PRO A 16 0.34 10.35 -2.92
N SER A 17 0.67 11.35 -2.12
CA SER A 17 0.58 11.27 -0.65
C SER A 17 -0.82 10.88 -0.19
N GLU A 18 -1.86 11.42 -0.83
CA GLU A 18 -3.25 11.09 -0.53
C GLU A 18 -3.55 9.58 -0.67
N LYS A 19 -2.97 8.92 -1.68
CA LYS A 19 -3.13 7.47 -1.86
C LYS A 19 -2.39 6.68 -0.80
N VAL A 20 -1.18 7.12 -0.43
CA VAL A 20 -0.41 6.50 0.65
C VAL A 20 -1.14 6.64 1.99
N GLU A 21 -1.73 7.80 2.26
CA GLU A 21 -2.56 8.06 3.45
C GLU A 21 -3.80 7.17 3.49
N GLN A 22 -4.50 7.00 2.36
CA GLN A 22 -5.62 6.06 2.24
C GLN A 22 -5.19 4.62 2.56
N LEU A 23 -4.06 4.17 2.02
CA LEU A 23 -3.54 2.83 2.29
C LEU A 23 -3.19 2.65 3.77
N ARG A 24 -2.53 3.64 4.38
CA ARG A 24 -2.24 3.64 5.82
C ARG A 24 -3.52 3.55 6.67
N LYS A 25 -4.58 4.25 6.29
CA LYS A 25 -5.89 4.14 6.97
C LYS A 25 -6.45 2.73 6.87
N GLN A 26 -6.48 2.14 5.68
CA GLN A 26 -6.96 0.77 5.48
C GLN A 26 -6.17 -0.25 6.32
N ILE A 27 -4.84 -0.12 6.37
CA ILE A 27 -3.97 -0.99 7.19
C ILE A 27 -4.37 -0.91 8.68
N ILE A 28 -4.58 0.30 9.21
CA ILE A 28 -4.98 0.49 10.60
C ILE A 28 -6.40 -0.04 10.87
N GLU A 29 -7.32 0.10 9.91
CA GLU A 29 -8.65 -0.49 10.02
C GLU A 29 -8.61 -2.03 10.02
N GLU A 30 -7.79 -2.65 9.16
CA GLU A 30 -7.60 -4.10 9.16
C GLU A 30 -6.94 -4.58 10.47
N TRP A 31 -5.94 -3.85 10.98
CA TRP A 31 -5.31 -4.12 12.27
C TRP A 31 -6.31 -4.04 13.43
N LYS A 32 -7.12 -2.96 13.49
CA LYS A 32 -8.16 -2.81 14.51
C LYS A 32 -9.27 -3.85 14.42
N SER A 33 -9.50 -4.39 13.23
CA SER A 33 -10.54 -5.39 13.04
C SER A 33 -10.17 -6.75 13.65
N ASP A 34 -8.90 -6.97 14.04
CA ASP A 34 -8.37 -8.23 14.61
C ASP A 34 -8.65 -9.48 13.76
N LYS A 35 -9.02 -9.28 12.48
CA LYS A 35 -9.41 -10.34 11.55
C LYS A 35 -8.23 -11.03 10.88
N PHE A 36 -7.08 -10.36 10.87
CA PHE A 36 -5.88 -10.80 10.18
C PHE A 36 -4.71 -10.73 11.13
N ASN A 37 -3.80 -11.69 11.05
CA ASN A 37 -2.57 -11.65 11.82
C ASN A 37 -1.71 -10.48 11.33
N ASP A 38 -0.95 -9.84 12.23
CA ASP A 38 -0.07 -8.72 11.90
C ASP A 38 0.78 -9.05 10.67
N ARG A 39 1.37 -10.25 10.66
CA ARG A 39 2.14 -10.80 9.54
C ARG A 39 1.40 -10.80 8.20
N GLU A 40 0.16 -11.25 8.19
CA GLU A 40 -0.64 -11.28 6.97
C GLU A 40 -0.92 -9.87 6.46
N ILE A 41 -1.09 -8.89 7.35
CA ILE A 41 -1.34 -7.50 6.97
C ILE A 41 -0.10 -6.92 6.28
N TRP A 42 1.09 -6.96 6.89
CA TRP A 42 2.26 -6.34 6.25
C TRP A 42 2.73 -7.07 4.99
N GLU A 43 2.61 -8.40 4.92
CA GLU A 43 2.89 -9.15 3.69
C GLU A 43 1.90 -8.78 2.57
N ARG A 44 0.60 -8.62 2.87
CA ARG A 44 -0.42 -8.27 1.88
C ARG A 44 -0.22 -6.90 1.25
N TYR A 45 0.30 -5.95 2.04
CA TYR A 45 0.62 -4.59 1.58
C TYR A 45 2.06 -4.44 1.07
N GLY A 46 2.85 -5.53 1.04
CA GLY A 46 4.24 -5.50 0.61
C GLY A 46 5.14 -4.62 1.49
N MET A 47 4.75 -4.44 2.76
CA MET A 47 5.53 -3.73 3.77
C MET A 47 6.57 -4.64 4.39
N SER A 48 7.57 -4.04 5.03
CA SER A 48 8.41 -4.75 6.00
C SER A 48 7.79 -4.66 7.39
N GLU A 49 8.06 -5.64 8.25
CA GLU A 49 7.59 -5.68 9.64
C GLU A 49 7.87 -4.36 10.38
N ASN A 50 9.11 -3.87 10.26
CA ASN A 50 9.54 -2.61 10.86
C ASN A 50 8.68 -1.41 10.41
N ALA A 51 8.29 -1.36 9.14
CA ALA A 51 7.47 -0.28 8.59
C ALA A 51 6.03 -0.33 9.14
N PHE A 52 5.51 -1.55 9.33
CA PHE A 52 4.18 -1.77 9.91
C PHE A 52 4.12 -1.36 11.37
N TYR A 53 5.06 -1.81 12.21
CA TYR A 53 5.08 -1.40 13.62
C TYR A 53 5.40 0.09 13.81
N ASP A 54 6.24 0.68 12.95
CA ASP A 54 6.46 2.13 12.96
C ASP A 54 5.16 2.90 12.63
N LEU A 55 4.36 2.40 11.70
CA LEU A 55 3.05 2.97 11.37
C LEU A 55 2.07 2.86 12.56
N ILE A 56 1.97 1.70 13.21
CA ILE A 56 1.13 1.51 14.39
C ILE A 56 1.58 2.45 15.51
N LYS A 57 2.89 2.53 15.77
CA LYS A 57 3.45 3.40 16.80
C LYS A 57 3.06 4.87 16.56
N ARG A 58 3.25 5.38 15.33
CA ARG A 58 2.84 6.74 14.96
C ARG A 58 1.33 6.96 15.14
N TYR A 59 0.52 5.96 14.79
CA TYR A 59 -0.92 6.01 15.00
C TYR A 59 -1.28 6.05 16.49
N SER A 60 -0.59 5.27 17.33
CA SER A 60 -0.80 5.32 18.79
C SER A 60 -0.40 6.67 19.41
N GLU A 61 0.64 7.32 18.89
CA GLU A 61 1.12 8.62 19.40
C GLU A 61 0.29 9.81 18.88
N GLU A 62 -0.12 9.81 17.61
CA GLU A 62 -0.71 10.98 16.94
C GLU A 62 -2.07 10.71 16.28
N ASN A 63 -2.65 9.52 16.45
CA ASN A 63 -3.92 9.08 15.84
C ASN A 63 -3.92 9.32 14.31
N GLU A 64 -4.99 9.89 13.76
CA GLU A 64 -5.10 10.16 12.31
C GLU A 64 -4.05 11.14 11.80
N ASN A 65 -3.46 11.99 12.66
CA ASN A 65 -2.37 12.87 12.26
C ASN A 65 -1.06 12.11 12.04
N GLY A 66 -0.86 10.97 12.71
CA GLY A 66 0.29 10.08 12.51
C GLY A 66 0.26 9.34 11.16
N LEU A 67 -0.90 9.29 10.50
CA LEU A 67 -1.08 8.67 9.19
C LEU A 67 -0.70 9.61 8.05
N LYS A 68 -0.67 10.92 8.31
CA LYS A 68 -0.28 11.93 7.32
C LYS A 68 1.21 11.82 7.01
N ASP A 69 1.56 12.12 5.78
CA ASP A 69 2.98 12.20 5.43
C ASP A 69 3.62 13.42 6.11
N LYS A 70 4.48 13.17 7.10
CA LYS A 70 5.28 14.22 7.73
C LYS A 70 6.26 14.73 6.68
N SER A 71 5.92 15.85 6.06
CA SER A 71 6.68 16.46 4.97
C SER A 71 8.12 16.79 5.40
N LYS A 72 9.05 15.84 5.24
CA LYS A 72 10.49 16.10 5.09
C LYS A 72 10.78 16.11 3.59
N LYS A 73 10.35 17.16 2.87
CA LYS A 73 10.48 17.26 1.40
C LYS A 73 11.91 16.97 0.92
N PRO A 74 12.10 16.19 -0.16
CA PRO A 74 12.97 16.57 -1.26
C PRO A 74 12.18 17.38 -2.29
N LYS A 75 12.87 18.31 -2.93
CA LYS A 75 12.35 19.46 -3.69
C LYS A 75 11.66 19.14 -5.03
N ASN A 76 11.48 17.88 -5.42
CA ASN A 76 11.13 17.51 -6.80
C ASN A 76 9.88 16.61 -6.94
N PRO A 77 8.71 17.18 -7.28
CA PRO A 77 7.44 16.45 -7.47
C PRO A 77 7.30 15.73 -8.83
N HIS A 78 8.25 15.90 -9.76
CA HIS A 78 8.15 15.44 -11.16
C HIS A 78 8.17 13.90 -11.37
N HIS A 79 8.35 13.08 -10.34
CA HIS A 79 8.44 11.61 -10.46
C HIS A 79 7.22 10.85 -9.92
N LYS A 80 6.18 11.54 -9.43
CA LYS A 80 4.95 10.87 -8.98
C LYS A 80 4.02 10.60 -10.16
N LEU A 81 3.46 9.40 -10.19
CA LEU A 81 2.46 9.00 -11.18
C LEU A 81 1.17 9.78 -10.95
N GLU A 82 0.52 10.20 -12.03
CA GLU A 82 -0.80 10.78 -11.93
C GLU A 82 -1.83 9.70 -11.56
N ILE A 83 -2.97 10.14 -11.03
CA ILE A 83 -4.02 9.22 -10.56
C ILE A 83 -4.53 8.31 -11.69
N ASP A 84 -4.52 8.81 -12.92
CA ASP A 84 -4.94 8.04 -14.11
C ASP A 84 -3.93 6.94 -14.48
N ASP A 85 -2.62 7.27 -14.45
CA ASP A 85 -1.55 6.29 -14.66
C ASP A 85 -1.62 5.16 -13.63
N ILE A 86 -1.90 5.49 -12.37
CA ILE A 86 -2.04 4.51 -11.29
C ILE A 86 -3.19 3.55 -11.58
N LYS A 87 -4.36 4.06 -12.01
CA LYS A 87 -5.50 3.21 -12.36
C LYS A 87 -5.17 2.27 -13.52
N ASN A 88 -4.54 2.80 -14.57
CA ASN A 88 -4.14 2.03 -15.74
C ASN A 88 -3.13 0.92 -15.37
N ILE A 89 -2.17 1.22 -14.52
CA ILE A 89 -1.15 0.27 -14.05
C ILE A 89 -1.78 -0.84 -13.20
N ILE A 90 -2.68 -0.49 -12.27
CA ILE A 90 -3.40 -1.48 -11.45
C ILE A 90 -4.27 -2.39 -12.33
N GLN A 91 -5.01 -1.80 -13.27
CA GLN A 91 -5.89 -2.55 -14.17
C GLN A 91 -5.10 -3.51 -15.07
N LYS A 92 -3.96 -3.08 -15.61
CA LYS A 92 -3.07 -3.96 -16.39
C LYS A 92 -2.49 -5.09 -15.54
N ALA A 93 -2.04 -4.78 -14.32
CA ALA A 93 -1.50 -5.80 -13.41
C ALA A 93 -2.56 -6.85 -13.01
N GLN A 94 -3.80 -6.42 -12.74
CA GLN A 94 -4.92 -7.32 -12.45
C GLN A 94 -5.22 -8.23 -13.64
N ASN A 95 -5.33 -7.66 -14.85
CA ASN A 95 -5.55 -8.44 -16.07
C ASN A 95 -4.42 -9.46 -16.33
N GLU A 96 -3.16 -9.09 -16.10
CA GLU A 96 -2.02 -10.00 -16.26
C GLU A 96 -2.10 -11.16 -15.26
N GLN A 97 -2.46 -10.90 -14.00
CA GLN A 97 -2.63 -11.95 -13.00
C GLN A 97 -3.80 -12.89 -13.32
N GLU A 98 -4.91 -12.37 -13.85
CA GLU A 98 -6.03 -13.22 -14.31
C GLU A 98 -5.61 -14.09 -15.49
N ARG A 99 -4.84 -13.57 -16.45
CA ARG A 99 -4.29 -14.36 -17.57
C ARG A 99 -3.39 -15.49 -17.07
N ILE A 100 -2.50 -15.22 -16.10
CA ILE A 100 -1.60 -16.24 -15.53
C ILE A 100 -2.39 -17.32 -14.79
N LYS A 101 -3.40 -16.93 -14.00
CA LYS A 101 -4.27 -17.89 -13.28
C LYS A 101 -5.09 -18.76 -14.22
N SER A 102 -5.63 -18.21 -15.29
CA SER A 102 -6.35 -19.00 -16.30
C SER A 102 -5.43 -20.03 -16.96
N HIS A 103 -4.18 -19.68 -17.27
CA HIS A 103 -3.21 -20.62 -17.84
C HIS A 103 -2.74 -21.71 -16.86
N GLN A 104 -2.80 -21.47 -15.54
CA GLN A 104 -2.48 -22.48 -14.52
C GLN A 104 -3.65 -23.43 -14.21
N SER A 105 -4.89 -23.09 -14.58
CA SER A 105 -6.07 -23.92 -14.34
C SER A 105 -6.39 -24.90 -15.47
N GLU A 106 -5.63 -24.85 -16.58
CA GLU A 106 -5.80 -25.71 -17.76
C GLU A 106 -4.80 -26.89 -17.82
N PHE A 107 -4.03 -27.15 -16.75
CA PHE A 107 -3.12 -28.29 -16.62
C PHE A 107 -3.49 -29.21 -15.45
#